data_AF-A0A6M5YMG7-F1
#
_entry.id   AF-A0A6M5YMG7-F1
#
_cell.length_a   1.000
_cell.length_b   1.000
_cell.length_c   1.000
_cell.angle_alpha   90.00
_cell.angle_beta   90.00
_cell.angle_gamma   90.00
#
_symmetry.space_group_name_H-M   'P 1'
#
loop_
_entity.id
_entity.type
_entity.pdbx_description
1 polymer ?
#
loop_
_entity_poly.entity_id
_entity_poly.type
_entity_poly.pdbx_seq_one_letter_code
_entity_poly.pdbx_strand_id
1 'polypeptide(L)'
;MVPEERPLLAPEPGDRAMRFQLRPAVLFGLVSGVALSVACSGAPGEKPYDRVPDAARAILEKADQLELLSLNPKNEPEDKRGKDTFHNYKILGQTTVKGDDRKALLAALLDGVKNSGSGSAACFNPRHGIRAVHDGKTTDLVICFECTNIVVYVGDKREQEVHTTRTPQKTFDKILTDAKVPLAP
;
A
#
# COMPACT_ATOMS: atom_id res chain seq x y z
N MET A 1 25.30 3.02 -53.33
CA MET A 1 25.51 4.47 -53.30
C MET A 1 25.09 4.97 -51.93
N VAL A 2 26.09 5.17 -51.09
CA VAL A 2 26.13 5.80 -49.75
C VAL A 2 27.37 6.73 -49.87
N PRO A 3 27.53 7.87 -49.17
CA PRO A 3 26.72 8.50 -48.10
C PRO A 3 26.39 9.99 -48.36
N GLU A 4 25.63 10.63 -47.48
CA GLU A 4 26.05 11.95 -46.99
C GLU A 4 25.62 12.12 -45.53
N GLU A 5 26.64 12.09 -44.68
CA GLU A 5 26.60 12.20 -43.23
C GLU A 5 26.55 13.69 -42.88
N ARG A 6 25.56 14.10 -42.08
CA ARG A 6 25.53 15.47 -41.53
C ARG A 6 26.42 15.51 -40.27
N PRO A 7 27.44 16.37 -40.22
CA PRO A 7 28.42 16.37 -39.13
C PRO A 7 27.89 16.98 -37.83
N LEU A 8 28.46 16.46 -36.73
CA LEU A 8 28.45 16.97 -35.37
C LEU A 8 28.75 18.48 -35.29
N LEU A 9 27.93 19.21 -34.54
CA LEU A 9 28.26 20.52 -33.99
C LEU A 9 27.97 20.53 -32.48
N ALA A 10 29.05 20.40 -31.71
CA ALA A 10 29.26 21.01 -30.39
C ALA A 10 30.50 21.92 -30.55
N PRO A 11 30.82 22.89 -29.66
CA PRO A 11 30.33 23.18 -28.31
C PRO A 11 29.85 24.67 -28.18
N GLU A 12 29.47 25.19 -27.01
CA GLU A 12 30.34 26.03 -26.18
C GLU A 12 29.87 26.08 -24.70
N PRO A 13 30.80 26.27 -23.74
CA PRO A 13 30.57 26.24 -22.30
C PRO A 13 30.18 27.62 -21.76
N GLY A 14 29.10 27.69 -20.98
CA GLY A 14 28.64 28.90 -20.30
C GLY A 14 28.89 28.84 -18.80
N ASP A 15 30.01 29.42 -18.38
CA ASP A 15 30.38 29.68 -17.00
C ASP A 15 29.29 30.38 -16.19
N ARG A 16 28.94 29.82 -15.02
CA ARG A 16 28.58 30.64 -13.86
C ARG A 16 28.84 29.90 -12.55
N ALA A 17 30.12 29.86 -12.20
CA ALA A 17 30.57 29.64 -10.83
C ALA A 17 30.06 30.77 -9.93
N MET A 18 28.96 30.56 -9.20
CA MET A 18 28.65 31.38 -8.04
C MET A 18 29.49 30.91 -6.86
N ARG A 19 30.57 31.66 -6.64
CA ARG A 19 31.37 31.66 -5.41
C ARG A 19 30.52 32.26 -4.29
N PHE A 20 29.85 31.42 -3.51
CA PHE A 20 29.30 31.85 -2.23
C PHE A 20 30.37 31.74 -1.15
N GLN A 21 30.66 32.89 -0.54
CA GLN A 21 31.76 33.10 0.39
C GLN A 21 31.61 32.27 1.67
N LEU A 22 32.70 31.59 2.07
CA LEU A 22 32.88 31.12 3.43
C LEU A 22 33.09 32.32 4.36
N ARG A 23 32.30 32.40 5.45
CA ARG A 23 32.63 33.18 6.65
C ARG A 23 33.03 32.19 7.76
N PRO A 24 34.14 32.43 8.51
CA PRO A 24 34.57 31.54 9.57
C PRO A 24 33.89 31.84 10.92
N ALA A 25 33.71 30.75 11.67
CA ALA A 25 33.78 30.55 13.12
C ALA A 25 33.16 31.57 14.10
N VAL A 26 32.16 31.11 14.84
CA VAL A 26 32.02 31.38 16.29
C VAL A 26 31.60 30.08 16.99
N LEU A 27 32.50 29.53 17.81
CA LEU A 27 32.21 28.55 18.87
C LEU A 27 31.32 29.20 19.93
N PHE A 28 30.38 28.46 20.52
CA PHE A 28 30.04 28.40 21.97
C PHE A 28 28.63 27.83 22.16
N GLY A 29 28.50 26.79 22.99
CA GLY A 29 27.21 26.42 23.58
C GLY A 29 26.83 24.95 23.50
N LEU A 30 27.42 24.12 24.36
CA LEU A 30 26.86 22.85 24.80
C LEU A 30 25.50 23.11 25.48
N VAL A 31 24.40 22.56 24.96
CA VAL A 31 23.19 22.28 25.75
C VAL A 31 22.69 20.88 25.37
N SER A 32 22.74 20.02 26.37
CA SER A 32 22.29 18.62 26.38
C SER A 32 20.79 18.45 26.11
N GLY A 33 20.46 17.32 25.48
CA GLY A 33 19.22 16.55 25.70
C GLY A 33 17.95 17.17 25.12
N VAL A 34 17.06 16.46 24.44
CA VAL A 34 16.66 15.07 24.62
C VAL A 34 16.18 14.57 23.25
N ALA A 35 16.82 13.52 22.72
CA ALA A 35 16.27 12.78 21.60
C ALA A 35 15.14 11.90 22.14
N LEU A 36 13.88 12.32 21.95
CA LEU A 36 12.72 11.43 22.12
C LEU A 36 12.71 10.45 20.93
N SER A 37 13.51 9.40 21.05
CA SER A 37 13.34 8.20 20.23
C SER A 37 12.09 7.48 20.73
N VAL A 38 10.94 7.77 20.12
CA VAL A 38 9.76 6.94 20.27
C VAL A 38 10.04 5.61 19.58
N ALA A 39 10.67 4.69 20.31
CA ALA A 39 10.73 3.29 19.94
C ALA A 39 9.34 2.70 20.16
N CYS A 40 8.58 2.49 19.10
CA CYS A 40 7.39 1.65 19.16
C CYS A 40 7.85 0.22 19.41
N SER A 41 7.94 -0.17 20.69
CA SER A 41 8.10 -1.57 21.09
C SER A 41 6.84 -2.32 20.70
N GLY A 42 6.94 -3.19 19.69
CA GLY A 42 5.93 -4.22 19.44
C GLY A 42 5.75 -5.06 20.71
N ALA A 43 4.50 -5.35 21.08
CA ALA A 43 4.19 -6.14 22.27
C ALA A 43 4.80 -7.55 22.14
N PRO A 44 5.46 -8.10 23.18
CA PRO A 44 5.96 -9.47 23.15
C PRO A 44 4.80 -10.46 23.11
N GLY A 45 4.65 -11.22 22.02
CA GLY A 45 3.74 -12.37 21.95
C GLY A 45 2.83 -12.47 20.71
N GLU A 46 2.79 -11.45 19.85
CA GLU A 46 2.00 -11.51 18.61
C GLU A 46 2.78 -12.27 17.53
N LYS A 47 2.18 -13.30 16.92
CA LYS A 47 2.80 -13.94 15.76
C LYS A 47 2.76 -12.93 14.61
N PRO A 48 3.74 -12.96 13.70
CA PRO A 48 3.78 -12.01 12.59
C PRO A 48 2.45 -11.97 11.80
N TYR A 49 1.74 -13.08 11.65
CA TYR A 49 0.51 -13.15 10.87
C TYR A 49 -0.76 -12.65 11.57
N ASP A 50 -0.69 -12.27 12.85
CA ASP A 50 -1.87 -12.00 13.68
C ASP A 50 -2.29 -10.51 13.65
N ARG A 51 -1.52 -9.64 12.97
CA ARG A 51 -1.79 -8.20 12.91
C ARG A 51 -1.32 -7.57 11.60
N VAL A 52 -2.00 -6.49 11.22
CA VAL A 52 -1.56 -5.60 10.13
C VAL A 52 -0.27 -4.89 10.56
N PRO A 53 0.77 -4.79 9.70
CA PRO A 53 1.98 -4.02 10.00
C PRO A 53 1.66 -2.58 10.43
N ASP A 54 2.40 -2.03 11.40
CA ASP A 54 2.11 -0.69 11.95
C ASP A 54 2.11 0.41 10.90
N ALA A 55 3.02 0.33 9.93
CA ALA A 55 3.08 1.28 8.82
C ALA A 55 1.79 1.24 7.97
N ALA A 56 1.33 0.05 7.60
CA ALA A 56 0.09 -0.14 6.84
C ALA A 56 -1.13 0.28 7.67
N ARG A 57 -1.19 -0.13 8.95
CA ARG A 57 -2.27 0.22 9.87
C ARG A 57 -2.41 1.74 10.05
N ALA A 58 -1.29 2.44 10.24
CA ALA A 58 -1.30 3.89 10.37
C ALA A 58 -1.82 4.59 9.11
N ILE A 59 -1.48 4.10 7.91
CA ILE A 59 -2.00 4.64 6.64
C ILE A 59 -3.50 4.36 6.52
N LEU A 60 -3.94 3.13 6.78
CA LEU A 60 -5.35 2.73 6.73
C LEU A 60 -6.22 3.58 7.67
N GLU A 61 -5.78 3.76 8.92
CA GLU A 61 -6.53 4.49 9.94
C GLU A 61 -6.60 5.99 9.67
N LYS A 62 -5.58 6.59 9.04
CA LYS A 62 -5.50 8.03 8.80
C LYS A 62 -5.92 8.48 7.40
N ALA A 63 -5.98 7.60 6.41
CA ALA A 63 -6.44 7.95 5.07
C ALA A 63 -7.90 8.40 5.09
N ASP A 64 -8.25 9.58 4.57
CA ASP A 64 -9.64 10.09 4.60
C ASP A 64 -10.63 9.25 3.78
N GLN A 65 -10.11 8.50 2.82
CA GLN A 65 -10.85 7.61 1.93
C GLN A 65 -10.06 6.33 1.67
N LEU A 66 -10.77 5.28 1.30
CA LEU A 66 -10.18 4.01 0.87
C LEU A 66 -10.68 3.71 -0.55
N GLU A 67 -9.82 3.16 -1.40
CA GLU A 67 -10.27 2.54 -2.64
C GLU A 67 -10.52 1.06 -2.36
N LEU A 68 -11.76 0.62 -2.60
CA LEU A 68 -12.16 -0.78 -2.47
C LEU A 68 -12.29 -1.37 -3.87
N LEU A 69 -11.54 -2.44 -4.13
CA LEU A 69 -11.42 -3.07 -5.44
C LEU A 69 -12.04 -4.46 -5.43
N SER A 70 -12.73 -4.80 -6.53
CA SER A 70 -13.12 -6.15 -6.88
C SER A 70 -12.11 -6.72 -7.87
N LEU A 71 -11.57 -7.91 -7.58
CA LEU A 71 -10.44 -8.49 -8.30
C LEU A 71 -10.82 -9.82 -8.95
N ASN A 72 -10.32 -10.06 -10.16
CA ASN A 72 -10.34 -11.40 -10.72
C ASN A 72 -9.37 -12.29 -9.92
N PRO A 73 -9.80 -13.44 -9.37
CA PRO A 73 -8.95 -14.29 -8.55
C PRO A 73 -7.79 -14.94 -9.33
N LYS A 74 -7.86 -14.94 -10.66
CA LYS A 74 -6.78 -15.46 -11.51
C LYS A 74 -5.72 -14.39 -11.70
N ASN A 75 -4.47 -14.75 -11.40
CA ASN A 75 -3.31 -13.94 -11.76
C ASN A 75 -3.25 -13.72 -13.28
N GLU A 76 -3.04 -12.48 -13.67
CA GLU A 76 -2.78 -12.11 -15.06
C GLU A 76 -1.33 -12.48 -15.44
N PRO A 77 -1.12 -13.00 -16.66
CA PRO A 77 0.21 -13.21 -17.20
C PRO A 77 0.93 -11.86 -17.35
N GLU A 78 2.26 -11.91 -17.38
CA GLU A 78 3.10 -10.72 -17.29
C GLU A 78 2.82 -9.67 -18.37
N ASP A 79 2.53 -10.12 -19.59
CA ASP A 79 2.17 -9.30 -20.74
C ASP A 79 0.85 -8.53 -20.59
N LYS A 80 0.02 -8.91 -19.62
CA LYS A 80 -1.27 -8.26 -19.30
C LYS A 80 -1.25 -7.45 -18.01
N ARG A 81 -0.12 -7.42 -17.31
CA ARG A 81 0.04 -6.60 -16.09
C ARG A 81 0.18 -5.13 -16.47
N GLY A 82 -0.33 -4.27 -15.63
CA GLY A 82 -0.28 -2.82 -15.85
C GLY A 82 -1.35 -2.07 -15.07
N LYS A 83 -1.85 -0.99 -15.68
CA LYS A 83 -2.78 -0.05 -15.04
C LYS A 83 -4.11 -0.69 -14.64
N ASP A 84 -4.53 -1.74 -15.33
CA ASP A 84 -5.78 -2.46 -15.08
C ASP A 84 -5.61 -3.64 -14.10
N THR A 85 -4.42 -3.77 -13.50
CA THR A 85 -4.13 -4.79 -12.51
C THR A 85 -3.78 -4.19 -11.16
N PHE A 86 -4.14 -4.91 -10.11
CA PHE A 86 -3.77 -4.66 -8.73
C PHE A 86 -2.93 -5.83 -8.24
N HIS A 87 -1.62 -5.64 -8.13
CA HIS A 87 -0.68 -6.69 -7.70
C HIS A 87 -0.82 -8.00 -8.48
N ASN A 88 -0.88 -7.89 -9.82
CA ASN A 88 -1.05 -8.98 -10.79
C ASN A 88 -2.48 -9.53 -10.95
N TYR A 89 -3.47 -8.99 -10.23
CA TYR A 89 -4.86 -9.38 -10.36
C TYR A 89 -5.65 -8.35 -11.16
N LYS A 90 -6.41 -8.79 -12.16
CA LYS A 90 -7.25 -7.87 -12.95
C LYS A 90 -8.29 -7.19 -12.06
N ILE A 91 -8.42 -5.88 -12.18
CA ILE A 91 -9.47 -5.11 -11.51
C ILE A 91 -10.77 -5.28 -12.31
N LEU A 92 -11.81 -5.84 -11.68
CA LEU A 92 -13.15 -5.94 -12.26
C LEU A 92 -13.93 -4.64 -12.10
N GLY A 93 -13.60 -3.89 -11.06
CA GLY A 93 -14.09 -2.55 -10.79
C GLY A 93 -13.65 -2.09 -9.40
N GLN A 94 -13.89 -0.83 -9.10
CA GLN A 94 -13.48 -0.22 -7.84
C GLN A 94 -14.44 0.91 -7.45
N THR A 95 -14.45 1.24 -6.16
CA THR A 95 -15.20 2.37 -5.62
C THR A 95 -14.40 3.10 -4.56
N THR A 96 -14.64 4.41 -4.42
CA THR A 96 -14.08 5.21 -3.33
C THR A 96 -15.01 5.17 -2.13
N VAL A 97 -14.50 4.70 -0.99
CA VAL A 97 -15.24 4.55 0.25
C VAL A 97 -14.84 5.67 1.22
N LYS A 98 -15.83 6.40 1.75
CA LYS A 98 -15.64 7.53 2.68
C LYS A 98 -16.62 7.45 3.85
N GLY A 99 -16.51 8.37 4.81
CA GLY A 99 -17.51 8.56 5.87
C GLY A 99 -17.75 7.29 6.69
N ASP A 100 -19.02 6.94 6.89
CA ASP A 100 -19.39 5.80 7.73
C ASP A 100 -19.09 4.44 7.08
N ASP A 101 -19.23 4.33 5.76
CA ASP A 101 -18.85 3.10 5.04
C ASP A 101 -17.35 2.82 5.18
N ARG A 102 -16.51 3.86 5.18
CA ARG A 102 -15.06 3.71 5.42
C ARG A 102 -14.81 3.16 6.82
N LYS A 103 -15.46 3.73 7.83
CA LYS A 103 -15.33 3.27 9.22
C LYS A 103 -15.79 1.83 9.36
N ALA A 104 -16.92 1.47 8.75
CA ALA A 104 -17.46 0.12 8.77
C ALA A 104 -16.53 -0.89 8.07
N LEU A 105 -16.00 -0.52 6.90
CA LEU A 105 -15.04 -1.33 6.15
C LEU A 105 -13.76 -1.58 6.96
N LEU A 106 -13.18 -0.52 7.52
CA LEU A 106 -11.96 -0.62 8.31
C LEU A 106 -12.18 -1.39 9.62
N ALA A 107 -13.29 -1.15 10.32
CA ALA A 107 -13.65 -1.89 11.52
C ALA A 107 -13.82 -3.39 11.23
N ALA A 108 -14.53 -3.74 10.14
CA ALA A 108 -14.69 -5.13 9.73
C ALA A 108 -13.35 -5.79 9.39
N LEU A 109 -12.48 -5.09 8.64
CA LEU A 109 -11.14 -5.59 8.31
C LEU A 109 -10.33 -5.89 9.57
N LEU A 110 -10.23 -4.92 10.49
CA LEU A 110 -9.43 -5.04 11.70
C LEU A 110 -10.00 -6.08 12.67
N ASP A 111 -11.32 -6.17 12.78
CA ASP A 111 -11.98 -7.22 13.57
C ASP A 111 -11.70 -8.61 12.98
N GLY A 112 -11.75 -8.74 11.65
CA GLY A 112 -11.40 -9.98 10.97
C GLY A 112 -9.96 -10.43 11.23
N VAL A 113 -9.01 -9.49 11.23
CA VAL A 113 -7.60 -9.77 11.56
C VAL A 113 -7.45 -10.15 13.04
N LYS A 114 -8.05 -9.37 13.93
CA LYS A 114 -7.99 -9.59 15.39
C LYS A 114 -8.55 -10.95 15.81
N ASN A 115 -9.61 -11.40 15.16
CA ASN A 115 -10.29 -12.67 15.46
C ASN A 115 -9.82 -13.81 14.54
N SER A 116 -8.71 -13.61 13.81
CA SER A 116 -8.15 -14.66 12.96
C SER A 116 -7.49 -15.77 13.79
N GLY A 117 -7.50 -16.98 13.24
CA GLY A 117 -6.84 -18.14 13.81
C GLY A 117 -5.55 -18.48 13.07
N SER A 118 -4.85 -19.52 13.53
CA SER A 118 -3.61 -19.99 12.91
C SER A 118 -3.80 -20.86 11.65
N GLY A 119 -4.98 -20.85 11.03
CA GLY A 119 -5.32 -21.71 9.90
C GLY A 119 -5.61 -20.90 8.65
N SER A 120 -4.77 -21.06 7.62
CA SER A 120 -5.08 -20.63 6.26
C SER A 120 -5.18 -21.85 5.34
N ALA A 121 -6.04 -21.78 4.32
CA ALA A 121 -6.01 -22.78 3.25
C ALA A 121 -4.79 -22.55 2.33
N ALA A 122 -4.36 -23.57 1.58
CA ALA A 122 -3.21 -23.46 0.68
C ALA A 122 -3.48 -22.62 -0.59
N CYS A 123 -4.73 -22.22 -0.85
CA CYS A 123 -5.09 -21.41 -2.01
C CYS A 123 -4.82 -19.91 -1.76
N PHE A 124 -4.68 -19.14 -2.84
CA PHE A 124 -4.69 -17.68 -2.78
C PHE A 124 -5.38 -17.13 -4.04
N ASN A 125 -6.70 -17.01 -3.95
CA ASN A 125 -7.61 -16.57 -5.00
C ASN A 125 -8.24 -15.22 -4.57
N PRO A 126 -7.48 -14.12 -4.53
CA PRO A 126 -7.96 -12.87 -3.97
C PRO A 126 -9.04 -12.25 -4.85
N ARG A 127 -10.16 -11.91 -4.24
CA ARG A 127 -11.32 -11.28 -4.90
C ARG A 127 -11.51 -9.83 -4.49
N HIS A 128 -10.75 -9.37 -3.49
CA HIS A 128 -10.89 -8.04 -2.91
C HIS A 128 -9.54 -7.37 -2.78
N GLY A 129 -9.51 -6.06 -2.98
CA GLY A 129 -8.35 -5.21 -2.72
C GLY A 129 -8.75 -3.99 -1.93
N ILE A 130 -7.86 -3.49 -1.06
CA ILE A 130 -7.95 -2.15 -0.48
C ILE A 130 -6.69 -1.38 -0.84
N ARG A 131 -6.85 -0.15 -1.32
CA ARG A 131 -5.77 0.84 -1.39
C ARG A 131 -6.09 2.02 -0.48
N ALA A 132 -5.09 2.43 0.29
CA ALA A 132 -5.16 3.61 1.15
C ALA A 132 -3.94 4.49 0.91
N VAL A 133 -4.16 5.80 0.90
CA VAL A 133 -3.10 6.80 0.76
C VAL A 133 -3.22 7.83 1.87
N HIS A 134 -2.12 8.09 2.57
CA HIS A 134 -2.02 9.12 3.59
C HIS A 134 -0.60 9.69 3.61
N ASP A 135 -0.46 11.02 3.63
CA ASP A 135 0.84 11.71 3.60
C ASP A 135 1.79 11.24 2.48
N GLY A 136 1.23 10.98 1.29
CA GLY A 136 2.00 10.50 0.13
C GLY A 136 2.49 9.04 0.25
N LYS A 137 2.10 8.33 1.32
CA LYS A 137 2.41 6.91 1.52
C LYS A 137 1.20 6.07 1.15
N THR A 138 1.46 4.97 0.44
CA THR A 138 0.43 4.03 0.00
C THR A 138 0.55 2.72 0.73
N THR A 139 -0.58 2.11 1.07
CA THR A 139 -0.64 0.69 1.43
C THR A 139 -1.73 0.01 0.63
N ASP A 140 -1.40 -1.18 0.15
CA ASP A 140 -2.27 -2.02 -0.64
C ASP A 140 -2.45 -3.37 0.05
N LEU A 141 -3.70 -3.80 0.20
CA LEU A 141 -4.06 -5.08 0.79
C LEU A 141 -4.74 -5.91 -0.29
N VAL A 142 -4.17 -7.07 -0.61
CA VAL A 142 -4.75 -8.06 -1.52
C VAL A 142 -5.36 -9.17 -0.68
N ILE A 143 -6.67 -9.32 -0.74
CA ILE A 143 -7.46 -10.06 0.25
C ILE A 143 -8.13 -11.27 -0.39
N CYS A 144 -7.91 -12.44 0.19
CA CYS A 144 -8.61 -13.67 -0.14
C CYS A 144 -9.37 -14.19 1.08
N PHE A 145 -10.66 -13.90 1.14
CA PHE A 145 -11.53 -14.43 2.20
C PHE A 145 -11.75 -15.94 2.09
N GLU A 146 -11.56 -16.55 0.91
CA GLU A 146 -11.67 -18.00 0.73
C GLU A 146 -10.64 -18.77 1.58
N CYS A 147 -9.38 -18.32 1.56
CA CYS A 147 -8.28 -18.91 2.35
C CYS A 147 -7.92 -18.12 3.61
N THR A 148 -8.63 -17.02 3.85
CA THR A 148 -8.44 -16.09 4.98
C THR A 148 -7.05 -15.44 5.07
N ASN A 149 -6.40 -15.22 3.92
CA ASN A 149 -5.11 -14.53 3.84
C ASN A 149 -5.23 -13.13 3.22
N ILE A 150 -4.40 -12.23 3.73
CA ILE A 150 -4.19 -10.87 3.24
C ILE A 150 -2.70 -10.71 2.94
N VAL A 151 -2.38 -10.29 1.73
CA VAL A 151 -1.02 -9.84 1.40
C VAL A 151 -0.98 -8.32 1.52
N VAL A 152 -0.08 -7.83 2.37
CA VAL A 152 0.07 -6.41 2.68
C VAL A 152 1.29 -5.85 1.98
N TYR A 153 1.10 -4.73 1.29
CA TYR A 153 2.15 -3.95 0.65
C TYR A 153 2.20 -2.55 1.27
N VAL A 154 3.41 -2.02 1.45
CA VAL A 154 3.65 -0.62 1.81
C VAL A 154 4.57 -0.03 0.75
N GLY A 155 4.06 0.96 0.01
CA GLY A 155 4.63 1.30 -1.30
C GLY A 155 4.59 0.08 -2.23
N ASP A 156 5.70 -0.17 -2.94
CA ASP A 156 5.84 -1.31 -3.85
C ASP A 156 6.37 -2.59 -3.16
N LYS A 157 6.66 -2.54 -1.86
CA LYS A 157 7.25 -3.66 -1.12
C LYS A 157 6.16 -4.51 -0.50
N ARG A 158 6.19 -5.81 -0.81
CA ARG A 158 5.44 -6.84 -0.07
C ARG A 158 6.01 -6.93 1.34
N GLU A 159 5.26 -6.47 2.33
CA GLU A 159 5.73 -6.41 3.72
C GLU A 159 5.40 -7.69 4.48
N GLN A 160 4.16 -8.14 4.39
CA GLN A 160 3.67 -9.18 5.28
C GLN A 160 2.46 -9.93 4.71
N GLU A 161 2.32 -11.18 5.11
CA GLU A 161 1.05 -11.92 5.03
C GLU A 161 0.37 -11.86 6.40
N VAL A 162 -0.94 -11.62 6.41
CA VAL A 162 -1.76 -11.48 7.61
C VAL A 162 -3.00 -12.34 7.46
N HIS A 163 -3.43 -12.99 8.53
CA HIS A 163 -4.67 -13.76 8.53
C HIS A 163 -5.87 -12.88 8.85
N THR A 164 -7.03 -13.30 8.35
CA THR A 164 -8.32 -12.68 8.67
C THR A 164 -9.36 -13.77 8.95
N THR A 165 -10.63 -13.40 9.01
CA THR A 165 -11.75 -14.35 8.99
C THR A 165 -12.58 -14.12 7.73
N ARG A 166 -13.60 -14.95 7.50
CA ARG A 166 -14.55 -14.75 6.39
C ARG A 166 -15.57 -13.65 6.68
N THR A 167 -15.74 -13.28 7.95
CA THR A 167 -16.75 -12.33 8.42
C THR A 167 -16.72 -10.97 7.70
N PRO A 168 -15.54 -10.35 7.43
CA PRO A 168 -15.50 -9.03 6.80
C PRO A 168 -16.03 -9.02 5.37
N GLN A 169 -16.00 -10.17 4.68
CA GLN A 169 -16.42 -10.28 3.28
C GLN A 169 -17.81 -9.70 3.05
N LYS A 170 -18.77 -9.94 3.95
CA LYS A 170 -20.14 -9.42 3.82
C LYS A 170 -20.18 -7.90 3.72
N THR A 171 -19.36 -7.19 4.52
CA THR A 171 -19.30 -5.71 4.49
C THR A 171 -18.65 -5.23 3.20
N PHE A 172 -17.60 -5.90 2.75
CA PHE A 172 -16.89 -5.57 1.50
C PHE A 172 -17.81 -5.75 0.29
N ASP A 173 -18.46 -6.91 0.20
CA ASP A 173 -19.41 -7.25 -0.87
C ASP A 173 -20.57 -6.26 -0.87
N LYS A 174 -21.12 -5.91 0.30
CA LYS A 174 -22.19 -4.93 0.39
C LYS A 174 -21.76 -3.58 -0.21
N ILE A 175 -20.63 -3.01 0.22
CA ILE A 175 -20.16 -1.71 -0.26
C ILE A 175 -19.90 -1.73 -1.78
N LEU A 176 -19.31 -2.81 -2.29
CA LEU A 176 -19.09 -2.99 -3.73
C LEU A 176 -20.43 -3.04 -4.49
N THR A 177 -21.39 -3.84 -4.01
CA THR A 177 -22.71 -3.96 -4.66
C THR A 177 -23.55 -2.69 -4.60
N ASP A 178 -23.54 -1.97 -3.47
CA ASP A 178 -24.22 -0.67 -3.33
C ASP A 178 -23.65 0.35 -4.34
N ALA A 179 -22.33 0.30 -4.57
CA ALA A 179 -21.63 1.10 -5.58
C ALA A 179 -21.75 0.55 -7.02
N LYS A 180 -22.52 -0.53 -7.23
CA LYS A 180 -22.72 -1.21 -8.53
C LYS A 180 -21.42 -1.75 -9.14
N VAL A 181 -20.43 -2.06 -8.31
CA VAL A 181 -19.19 -2.73 -8.71
C VAL A 181 -19.46 -4.23 -8.81
N PRO A 182 -19.10 -4.90 -9.92
CA PRO A 182 -19.30 -6.34 -10.05
C PRO A 182 -18.44 -7.10 -9.05
N LEU A 183 -19.02 -8.10 -8.39
CA LEU A 183 -18.26 -9.05 -7.58
C LEU A 183 -17.62 -10.11 -8.48
N ALA A 184 -16.45 -10.59 -8.08
CA ALA A 184 -15.82 -11.72 -8.72
C ALA A 184 -16.65 -13.01 -8.50
N PRO A 185 -16.70 -13.91 -9.49
CA PRO A 185 -17.41 -15.18 -9.40
C PRO A 185 -16.80 -16.16 -8.39
#